data_AF-A0A958NKU5-F1
#
_entry.id   AF-A0A958NKU5-F1
#
_cell.length_a   1.000
_cell.length_b   1.000
_cell.length_c   1.000
_cell.angle_alpha   90.00
_cell.angle_beta   90.00
_cell.angle_gamma   90.00
#
_symmetry.space_group_name_H-M   'P 1'
#
loop_
_entity.id
_entity.type
_entity.pdbx_description
1 polymer ?
#
loop_
_entity_poly.entity_id
_entity_poly.type
_entity_poly.pdbx_seq_one_letter_code
_entity_poly.pdbx_strand_id
1 'polypeptide(L)'
;MGTIRKMARFVLGKPLRYLSKYKPLPKADYTYREFCRRLSETDATFMKYNELNYHRLNPYPFEPEASKIEGKKVVFIRHDIDHNPFVALELAKVEAEFGLFGSYYMLTTDTDITKIWDSKQKESLKALKQIQDLGHEVGLHYDLLGDYFETGNDVSIKLAETLKAFRDSGINVSGCVAHGSGRLSQYLAKQGISQYPRECINFNIWEESNEKPATVNLNGREKKTPFLKLADFGMRYEAYKVRRNYYHSDNKYVFWQHGDPIDTITNKMKPEEILCILVHPYVWRKNMK
;
A
#
# COMPACT_ATOMS: atom_id res chain seq x y z
N MET A 1 -39.45 -10.06 -25.61
CA MET A 1 -39.54 -9.93 -24.14
C MET A 1 -39.15 -11.25 -23.51
N GLY A 2 -38.22 -11.28 -22.54
CA GLY A 2 -37.85 -12.52 -21.85
C GLY A 2 -36.43 -12.61 -21.28
N THR A 3 -35.93 -11.52 -20.70
CA THR A 3 -35.05 -11.49 -19.52
C THR A 3 -33.83 -12.43 -19.44
N ILE A 4 -32.67 -11.91 -19.87
CA ILE A 4 -31.35 -12.43 -19.47
C ILE A 4 -31.18 -12.21 -17.97
N ARG A 5 -31.21 -13.28 -17.17
CA ARG A 5 -30.86 -13.26 -15.74
C ARG A 5 -29.38 -12.86 -15.60
N LYS A 6 -29.12 -11.65 -15.11
CA LYS A 6 -27.79 -11.23 -14.62
C LYS A 6 -27.33 -12.20 -13.53
N MET A 7 -26.31 -13.02 -13.82
CA MET A 7 -25.58 -13.75 -12.78
C MET A 7 -24.95 -12.74 -11.82
N ALA A 8 -25.41 -12.73 -10.58
CA ALA A 8 -24.76 -11.98 -9.51
C ALA A 8 -23.38 -12.61 -9.24
N ARG A 9 -22.31 -11.82 -9.36
CA ARG A 9 -20.96 -12.24 -8.94
C ARG A 9 -20.89 -12.25 -7.42
N PHE A 10 -20.48 -13.36 -6.83
CA PHE A 10 -20.22 -13.47 -5.40
C PHE A 10 -18.71 -13.36 -5.16
N VAL A 11 -18.30 -12.70 -4.08
CA VAL A 11 -16.95 -12.79 -3.52
C VAL A 11 -17.11 -13.19 -2.06
N LEU A 12 -16.47 -14.29 -1.65
CA LEU A 12 -16.52 -14.86 -0.29
C LEU A 12 -17.94 -15.19 0.22
N GLY A 13 -18.80 -15.75 -0.64
CA GLY A 13 -20.10 -16.30 -0.23
C GLY A 13 -21.13 -15.27 0.26
N LYS A 14 -20.84 -13.96 0.16
CA LYS A 14 -21.80 -12.89 0.47
C LYS A 14 -22.36 -12.30 -0.82
N PRO A 15 -23.68 -12.04 -0.92
CA PRO A 15 -24.25 -11.33 -2.06
C PRO A 15 -23.60 -9.95 -2.18
N LEU A 16 -23.48 -9.44 -3.41
CA LEU A 16 -23.02 -8.09 -3.80
C LEU A 16 -23.93 -6.97 -3.24
N ARG A 17 -24.35 -7.03 -1.97
CA ARG A 17 -25.06 -5.97 -1.25
C ARG A 17 -24.15 -4.81 -0.83
N TYR A 18 -22.85 -4.89 -1.14
CA TYR A 18 -21.91 -3.77 -0.96
C TYR A 18 -22.10 -2.63 -1.97
N LEU A 19 -22.94 -2.82 -3.00
CA LEU A 19 -23.11 -1.82 -4.05
C LEU A 19 -23.93 -0.56 -3.65
N SER A 20 -24.60 -0.56 -2.48
CA SER A 20 -25.45 0.56 -2.05
C SER A 20 -24.72 1.68 -1.29
N LYS A 21 -23.41 1.54 -1.05
CA LYS A 21 -22.58 2.53 -0.35
C LYS A 21 -21.45 3.10 -1.21
N TYR A 22 -21.55 3.01 -2.54
CA TYR A 22 -20.57 3.66 -3.41
C TYR A 22 -20.70 5.17 -3.30
N LYS A 23 -19.71 5.80 -2.67
CA LYS A 23 -19.45 7.21 -2.87
C LYS A 23 -18.84 7.34 -4.28
N PRO A 24 -19.44 8.14 -5.18
CA PRO A 24 -18.93 8.30 -6.53
C PRO A 24 -17.47 8.77 -6.51
N LEU A 25 -16.75 8.46 -7.60
CA LEU A 25 -15.43 9.05 -7.88
C LEU A 25 -15.49 10.57 -7.72
N PRO A 26 -14.35 11.21 -7.39
CA PRO A 26 -14.31 12.65 -7.16
C PRO A 26 -14.93 13.40 -8.35
N LYS A 27 -15.76 14.40 -8.04
CA LYS A 27 -16.33 15.30 -9.04
C LYS A 27 -15.20 15.98 -9.81
N ALA A 28 -15.48 16.50 -11.01
CA ALA A 28 -14.46 17.08 -11.89
C ALA A 28 -13.67 18.25 -11.24
N ASP A 29 -14.27 18.94 -10.26
CA ASP A 29 -13.69 20.02 -9.47
C ASP A 29 -12.85 19.53 -8.26
N TYR A 30 -12.94 18.25 -7.88
CA TYR A 30 -12.13 17.68 -6.81
C TYR A 30 -10.89 17.00 -7.40
N THR A 31 -9.86 17.80 -7.64
CA THR A 31 -8.63 17.35 -8.28
C THR A 31 -7.53 17.08 -7.25
N TYR A 32 -6.51 16.33 -7.65
CA TYR A 32 -5.43 15.97 -6.73
C TYR A 32 -4.66 17.22 -6.27
N ARG A 33 -4.51 18.20 -7.16
CA ARG A 33 -3.98 19.52 -6.83
C ARG A 33 -4.81 20.23 -5.77
N GLU A 34 -6.13 20.29 -5.94
CA GLU A 34 -7.03 20.91 -4.96
C GLU A 34 -6.99 20.17 -3.62
N PHE A 35 -6.89 18.84 -3.64
CA PHE A 35 -6.71 18.04 -2.44
C PHE A 35 -5.39 18.38 -1.71
N CYS A 36 -4.27 18.45 -2.44
CA CYS A 36 -2.97 18.84 -1.87
C CYS A 36 -2.96 20.28 -1.34
N ARG A 37 -3.59 21.23 -2.05
CA ARG A 37 -3.78 22.60 -1.56
C ARG A 37 -4.48 22.59 -0.20
N ARG A 38 -5.61 21.88 -0.09
CA ARG A 38 -6.37 21.79 1.17
C ARG A 38 -5.58 21.10 2.29
N LEU A 39 -4.76 20.09 1.98
CA LEU A 39 -3.87 19.46 2.96
C LEU A 39 -2.83 20.46 3.49
N SER A 40 -2.23 21.25 2.60
CA SER A 40 -1.21 22.25 2.95
C SER A 40 -1.74 23.40 3.81
N GLU A 41 -3.06 23.60 3.86
CA GLU A 41 -3.72 24.62 4.68
C GLU A 41 -4.09 24.12 6.09
N THR A 42 -3.85 22.84 6.38
CA THR A 42 -4.11 22.27 7.71
C THR A 42 -2.97 22.54 8.69
N ASP A 43 -3.23 22.32 9.99
CA ASP A 43 -2.23 22.38 11.06
C ASP A 43 -1.45 21.04 11.24
N ALA A 44 -1.57 20.11 10.29
CA ALA A 44 -0.89 18.82 10.37
C ALA A 44 0.60 18.90 10.02
N THR A 45 1.38 18.03 10.65
CA THR A 45 2.75 17.73 10.24
C THR A 45 2.77 16.54 9.29
N PHE A 46 3.15 16.78 8.05
CA PHE A 46 3.34 15.73 7.04
C PHE A 46 4.72 15.10 7.19
N MET A 47 4.75 13.77 7.25
CA MET A 47 6.00 13.01 7.40
C MET A 47 5.99 11.81 6.44
N LYS A 48 7.18 11.31 6.12
CA LYS A 48 7.38 10.00 5.48
C LYS A 48 7.57 8.92 6.53
N TYR A 49 7.33 7.67 6.17
CA TYR A 49 7.51 6.57 7.11
C TYR A 49 8.99 6.37 7.48
N ASN A 50 9.92 6.52 6.52
CA ASN A 50 11.36 6.40 6.80
C ASN A 50 11.99 7.51 7.67
N GLU A 51 11.27 8.59 7.95
CA GLU A 51 11.74 9.65 8.85
C GLU A 51 11.63 9.26 10.33
N LEU A 52 10.92 8.17 10.63
CA LEU A 52 10.67 7.69 11.97
C LEU A 52 11.52 6.48 12.33
N ASN A 53 11.96 6.46 13.58
CA ASN A 53 12.39 5.24 14.23
C ASN A 53 11.16 4.57 14.86
N TYR A 54 11.17 3.24 14.88
CA TYR A 54 10.07 2.45 15.38
C TYR A 54 10.51 1.55 16.53
N HIS A 55 9.72 1.53 17.59
CA HIS A 55 9.84 0.58 18.68
C HIS A 55 8.85 -0.57 18.47
N ARG A 56 9.27 -1.79 18.80
CA ARG A 56 8.41 -2.97 18.75
C ARG A 56 7.51 -3.00 19.99
N LEU A 57 6.22 -2.73 19.80
CA LEU A 57 5.20 -2.84 20.83
C LEU A 57 4.09 -3.83 20.41
N ASN A 58 3.20 -4.14 21.35
CA ASN A 58 1.95 -4.87 21.07
C ASN A 58 0.76 -3.91 21.28
N PRO A 59 -0.29 -3.97 20.43
CA PRO A 59 -0.45 -4.82 19.25
C PRO A 59 0.20 -4.25 17.97
N TYR A 60 0.78 -3.04 18.02
CA TYR A 60 1.42 -2.39 16.87
C TYR A 60 2.94 -2.62 16.90
N PRO A 61 3.50 -3.46 16.01
CA PRO A 61 4.92 -3.76 16.03
C PRO A 61 5.83 -2.61 15.57
N PHE A 62 5.25 -1.54 15.03
CA PHE A 62 5.99 -0.35 14.64
C PHE A 62 5.34 0.89 15.25
N GLU A 63 5.69 1.15 16.50
CA GLU A 63 5.32 2.37 17.22
C GLU A 63 6.35 3.47 16.93
N PRO A 64 5.95 4.62 16.34
CA PRO A 64 6.84 5.77 16.21
C PRO A 64 7.44 6.20 17.54
N GLU A 65 8.71 6.59 17.53
CA GLU A 65 9.34 7.25 18.67
C GLU A 65 8.52 8.48 19.11
N ALA A 66 8.09 8.52 20.37
CA ALA A 66 7.17 9.55 20.88
C ALA A 66 7.69 10.99 20.67
N SER A 67 9.00 11.19 20.84
CA SER A 67 9.67 12.48 20.62
C SER A 67 9.48 13.05 19.21
N LYS A 68 9.24 12.19 18.21
CA LYS A 68 9.03 12.61 16.81
C LYS A 68 7.64 13.16 16.56
N ILE A 69 6.65 12.70 17.34
CA ILE A 69 5.23 12.97 17.15
C ILE A 69 4.62 13.88 18.23
N GLU A 70 5.37 14.14 19.31
CA GLU A 70 4.97 14.98 20.44
C GLU A 70 4.44 16.34 19.96
N GLY A 71 3.26 16.72 20.45
CA GLY A 71 2.61 17.98 20.13
C GLY A 71 2.10 18.13 18.68
N LYS A 72 2.19 17.10 17.83
CA LYS A 72 1.87 17.19 16.39
C LYS A 72 0.67 16.31 16.01
N LYS A 73 -0.17 16.79 15.10
CA LYS A 73 -1.08 15.92 14.32
C LYS A 73 -0.28 15.37 13.14
N VAL A 74 0.06 14.09 13.15
CA VAL A 74 0.95 13.53 12.13
C VAL A 74 0.15 12.90 11.00
N VAL A 75 0.50 13.24 9.76
CA VAL A 75 -0.13 12.69 8.55
C VAL A 75 0.91 11.98 7.69
N PHE A 76 0.63 10.72 7.37
CA PHE A 76 1.32 10.00 6.30
C PHE A 76 0.45 9.99 5.05
N ILE A 77 0.99 10.45 3.93
CA ILE A 77 0.41 10.20 2.61
C ILE A 77 1.12 8.98 2.02
N ARG A 78 0.39 7.88 1.89
CA ARG A 78 0.90 6.63 1.32
C ARG A 78 0.36 6.47 -0.09
N HIS A 79 1.22 6.07 -1.02
CA HIS A 79 0.84 5.72 -2.38
C HIS A 79 1.14 4.27 -2.69
N ASP A 80 0.12 3.51 -3.06
CA ASP A 80 0.30 2.16 -3.60
C ASP A 80 0.33 2.25 -5.14
N ILE A 81 1.52 2.07 -5.72
CA ILE A 81 1.72 2.07 -7.17
C ILE A 81 1.49 0.66 -7.71
N ASP A 82 0.23 0.32 -7.94
CA ASP A 82 -0.16 -1.01 -8.44
C ASP A 82 0.26 -1.25 -9.91
N HIS A 83 0.27 -0.19 -10.73
CA HIS A 83 0.30 -0.36 -12.20
C HIS A 83 1.23 0.60 -12.96
N ASN A 84 1.28 1.89 -12.60
CA ASN A 84 1.94 2.90 -13.44
C ASN A 84 2.71 3.94 -12.61
N PRO A 85 4.06 3.87 -12.58
CA PRO A 85 4.89 4.79 -11.81
C PRO A 85 4.92 6.22 -12.38
N PHE A 86 4.59 6.43 -13.66
CA PHE A 86 4.56 7.76 -14.25
C PHE A 86 3.39 8.59 -13.72
N VAL A 87 2.24 7.96 -13.46
CA VAL A 87 1.12 8.67 -12.81
C VAL A 87 1.50 9.03 -11.38
N ALA A 88 2.17 8.11 -10.67
CA ALA A 88 2.67 8.39 -9.32
C ALA A 88 3.67 9.56 -9.29
N LEU A 89 4.54 9.67 -10.30
CA LEU A 89 5.45 10.80 -10.45
C LEU A 89 4.70 12.13 -10.66
N GLU A 90 3.59 12.14 -11.40
CA GLU A 90 2.76 13.35 -11.53
C GLU A 90 2.12 13.76 -10.19
N LEU A 91 1.67 12.80 -9.38
CA LEU A 91 1.20 13.09 -8.01
C LEU A 91 2.34 13.66 -7.17
N ALA A 92 3.52 13.06 -7.20
CA ALA A 92 4.68 13.51 -6.44
C ALA A 92 5.07 14.96 -6.76
N LYS A 93 5.04 15.34 -8.05
CA LYS A 93 5.27 16.73 -8.46
C LYS A 93 4.24 17.67 -7.82
N VAL A 94 2.95 17.31 -7.85
CA VAL A 94 1.89 18.10 -7.25
C VAL A 94 2.07 18.22 -5.74
N GLU A 95 2.39 17.13 -5.03
CA GLU A 95 2.69 17.18 -3.59
C GLU A 95 3.85 18.14 -3.29
N ALA A 96 4.94 18.04 -4.04
CA ALA A 96 6.12 18.90 -3.88
C ALA A 96 5.82 20.39 -4.13
N GLU A 97 4.92 20.71 -5.07
CA GLU A 97 4.47 22.08 -5.31
C GLU A 97 3.79 22.73 -4.09
N PHE A 98 3.19 21.93 -3.20
CA PHE A 98 2.59 22.39 -1.95
C PHE A 98 3.46 22.13 -0.71
N GLY A 99 4.72 21.71 -0.89
CA GLY A 99 5.63 21.37 0.22
C GLY A 99 5.20 20.14 1.02
N LEU A 100 4.40 19.25 0.44
CA LEU A 100 3.96 18.00 1.06
C LEU A 100 4.91 16.85 0.73
N PHE A 101 4.92 15.84 1.59
CA PHE A 101 5.72 14.62 1.40
C PHE A 101 4.86 13.36 1.52
N GLY A 102 4.80 12.56 0.45
CA GLY A 102 4.31 11.19 0.48
C GLY A 102 5.38 10.09 0.48
N SER A 103 4.91 8.86 0.71
CA SER A 103 5.68 7.61 0.63
C SER A 103 5.09 6.70 -0.44
N TYR A 104 5.88 6.38 -1.46
CA TYR A 104 5.45 5.71 -2.68
C TYR A 104 5.96 4.27 -2.75
N TYR A 105 5.07 3.29 -2.74
CA TYR A 105 5.42 1.87 -2.72
C TYR A 105 5.11 1.25 -4.07
N MET A 106 6.15 0.76 -4.76
CA MET A 106 6.01 0.17 -6.09
C MET A 106 5.70 -1.31 -6.02
N LEU A 107 4.57 -1.74 -6.61
CA LEU A 107 4.29 -3.16 -6.79
C LEU A 107 5.13 -3.67 -7.95
N THR A 108 5.71 -4.86 -7.81
CA THR A 108 6.69 -5.36 -8.79
C THR A 108 6.22 -6.63 -9.51
N THR A 109 4.99 -7.05 -9.24
CA THR A 109 4.46 -8.37 -9.60
C THR A 109 3.17 -8.37 -10.43
N ASP A 110 2.51 -7.22 -10.64
CA ASP A 110 1.14 -7.19 -11.17
C ASP A 110 1.04 -6.96 -12.69
N THR A 111 1.78 -6.00 -13.24
CA THR A 111 1.75 -5.60 -14.66
C THR A 111 3.11 -5.69 -15.33
N ASP A 112 3.15 -5.76 -16.67
CA ASP A 112 4.42 -5.77 -17.42
C ASP A 112 5.23 -4.48 -17.28
N ILE A 113 4.60 -3.36 -16.90
CA ILE A 113 5.29 -2.10 -16.60
C ILE A 113 5.92 -2.16 -15.19
N THR A 114 5.31 -2.92 -14.29
CA THR A 114 5.80 -3.13 -12.92
C THR A 114 6.78 -4.30 -12.79
N LYS A 115 6.79 -5.25 -13.74
CA LYS A 115 7.71 -6.39 -13.72
C LYS A 115 9.14 -5.90 -13.97
N ILE A 116 10.03 -6.28 -13.06
CA ILE A 116 11.42 -5.80 -12.97
C ILE A 116 12.35 -6.35 -14.08
N TRP A 117 11.85 -6.91 -15.18
CA TRP A 117 12.70 -7.72 -16.08
C TRP A 117 12.57 -7.40 -17.58
N ASP A 118 12.17 -6.17 -17.95
CA ASP A 118 12.12 -5.67 -19.33
C ASP A 118 12.72 -4.25 -19.43
N SER A 119 13.05 -3.77 -20.63
CA SER A 119 13.45 -2.38 -20.93
C SER A 119 12.63 -1.30 -20.23
N LYS A 120 11.33 -1.55 -20.00
CA LYS A 120 10.40 -0.69 -19.23
C LYS A 120 10.75 -0.55 -17.75
N GLN A 121 11.56 -1.45 -17.21
CA GLN A 121 12.13 -1.40 -15.87
C GLN A 121 12.97 -0.13 -15.69
N LYS A 122 13.82 0.22 -16.66
CA LYS A 122 14.72 1.39 -16.55
C LYS A 122 13.94 2.70 -16.41
N GLU A 123 12.88 2.87 -17.20
CA GLU A 123 12.05 4.07 -17.13
C GLU A 123 11.21 4.10 -15.84
N SER A 124 10.74 2.94 -15.37
CA SER A 124 10.03 2.84 -14.09
C SER A 124 10.95 3.18 -12.91
N LEU A 125 12.16 2.63 -12.86
CA LEU A 125 13.16 2.95 -11.84
C LEU A 125 13.58 4.42 -11.92
N LYS A 126 13.72 4.99 -13.12
CA LYS A 126 13.97 6.43 -13.29
C LYS A 126 12.84 7.28 -12.74
N ALA A 127 11.58 6.93 -12.99
CA ALA A 127 10.42 7.64 -12.43
C ALA A 127 10.41 7.56 -10.89
N LEU A 128 10.69 6.38 -10.32
CA LEU A 128 10.82 6.22 -8.86
C LEU A 128 11.98 7.04 -8.30
N LYS A 129 13.13 7.07 -8.99
CA LYS A 129 14.26 7.90 -8.58
C LYS A 129 13.89 9.39 -8.60
N GLN A 130 13.15 9.84 -9.60
CA GLN A 130 12.63 11.22 -9.65
C GLN A 130 11.66 11.52 -8.50
N ILE A 131 10.78 10.58 -8.12
CA ILE A 131 9.93 10.70 -6.93
C ILE A 131 10.79 10.91 -5.68
N GLN A 132 11.84 10.11 -5.51
CA GLN A 132 12.77 10.26 -4.37
C GLN A 132 13.53 11.60 -4.41
N ASP A 133 13.92 12.07 -5.59
CA ASP A 133 14.63 13.35 -5.78
C ASP A 133 13.75 14.58 -5.50
N LEU A 134 12.43 14.44 -5.59
CA LEU A 134 11.46 15.44 -5.14
C LEU A 134 11.31 15.49 -3.61
N GLY A 135 12.01 14.61 -2.88
CA GLY A 135 12.01 14.55 -1.42
C GLY A 135 11.05 13.52 -0.82
N HIS A 136 10.37 12.73 -1.65
CA HIS A 136 9.47 11.66 -1.21
C HIS A 136 10.21 10.39 -0.79
N GLU A 137 9.52 9.53 -0.07
CA GLU A 137 9.99 8.17 0.17
C GLU A 137 9.61 7.24 -0.98
N VAL A 138 10.49 6.31 -1.31
CA VAL A 138 10.20 5.18 -2.19
C VAL A 138 10.40 3.87 -1.42
N GLY A 139 9.37 3.03 -1.41
CA GLY A 139 9.35 1.74 -0.75
C GLY A 139 8.95 0.61 -1.70
N LEU A 140 8.98 -0.62 -1.19
CA LEU A 140 8.53 -1.81 -1.93
C LEU A 140 7.08 -2.14 -1.59
N HIS A 141 6.22 -2.30 -2.60
CA HIS A 141 4.93 -2.94 -2.46
C HIS A 141 5.05 -4.41 -2.90
N TYR A 142 4.67 -5.38 -2.06
CA TYR A 142 4.97 -6.80 -2.35
C TYR A 142 3.76 -7.72 -2.22
N ASP A 143 3.73 -8.80 -3.00
CA ASP A 143 2.73 -9.89 -2.92
C ASP A 143 3.41 -11.26 -2.83
N LEU A 144 4.23 -11.43 -1.79
CA LEU A 144 5.09 -12.60 -1.63
C LEU A 144 4.30 -13.89 -1.40
N LEU A 145 3.17 -13.85 -0.69
CA LEU A 145 2.34 -15.06 -0.55
C LEU A 145 1.71 -15.45 -1.89
N GLY A 146 1.24 -14.50 -2.69
CA GLY A 146 0.77 -14.77 -4.05
C GLY A 146 1.84 -15.47 -4.90
N ASP A 147 3.07 -14.95 -4.87
CA ASP A 147 4.22 -15.56 -5.54
C ASP A 147 4.53 -16.98 -5.03
N TYR A 148 4.64 -17.16 -3.72
CA TYR A 148 4.98 -18.42 -3.09
C TYR A 148 3.97 -19.53 -3.42
N PHE A 149 2.67 -19.24 -3.29
CA PHE A 149 1.65 -20.26 -3.51
C PHE A 149 1.52 -20.65 -4.98
N GLU A 150 1.68 -19.70 -5.90
CA GLU A 150 1.60 -19.95 -7.34
C GLU A 150 2.83 -20.68 -7.88
N THR A 151 4.03 -20.30 -7.44
CA THR A 151 5.30 -20.82 -8.02
C THR A 151 5.96 -21.91 -7.19
N GLY A 152 5.75 -21.92 -5.87
CA GLY A 152 6.50 -22.77 -4.94
C GLY A 152 7.94 -22.33 -4.68
N ASN A 153 8.37 -21.19 -5.25
CA ASN A 153 9.74 -20.71 -5.14
C ASN A 153 10.02 -20.04 -3.80
N ASP A 154 11.30 -20.00 -3.42
CA ASP A 154 11.76 -19.21 -2.29
C ASP A 154 11.61 -17.71 -2.59
N VAL A 155 10.72 -17.06 -1.85
CA VAL A 155 10.40 -15.64 -2.00
C VAL A 155 11.52 -14.72 -1.50
N SER A 156 12.44 -15.21 -0.67
CA SER A 156 13.58 -14.43 -0.16
C SER A 156 14.53 -14.03 -1.29
N ILE A 157 14.79 -14.94 -2.23
CA ILE A 157 15.69 -14.70 -3.36
C ILE A 157 15.12 -13.60 -4.27
N LYS A 158 13.85 -13.74 -4.69
CA LYS A 158 13.18 -12.77 -5.56
C LYS A 158 13.06 -11.39 -4.91
N LEU A 159 12.80 -11.35 -3.60
CA LEU A 159 12.78 -10.12 -2.83
C LEU A 159 14.17 -9.44 -2.82
N ALA A 160 15.24 -10.21 -2.57
CA ALA A 160 16.60 -9.69 -2.57
C ALA A 160 17.00 -9.12 -3.94
N GLU A 161 16.69 -9.83 -5.03
CA GLU A 161 16.93 -9.37 -6.40
C GLU A 161 16.18 -8.07 -6.73
N THR A 162 14.91 -8.00 -6.32
CA THR A 162 14.06 -6.82 -6.49
C THR A 162 14.66 -5.60 -5.77
N LEU A 163 15.03 -5.76 -4.51
CA LEU A 163 15.64 -4.68 -3.72
C LEU A 163 17.02 -4.30 -4.25
N LYS A 164 17.80 -5.27 -4.74
CA LYS A 164 19.06 -5.00 -5.42
C LYS A 164 18.86 -4.12 -6.65
N ALA A 165 17.87 -4.40 -7.50
CA ALA A 165 17.58 -3.59 -8.68
C ALA A 165 17.23 -2.13 -8.33
N PHE A 166 16.48 -1.91 -7.24
CA PHE A 166 16.17 -0.55 -6.75
C PHE A 166 17.43 0.17 -6.29
N ARG A 167 18.25 -0.50 -5.46
CA ARG A 167 19.47 0.05 -4.86
C ARG A 167 20.55 0.35 -5.91
N ASP A 168 20.75 -0.56 -6.86
CA ASP A 168 21.67 -0.37 -7.99
C ASP A 168 21.24 0.81 -8.89
N SER A 169 19.97 1.18 -8.85
CA SER A 169 19.42 2.36 -9.55
C SER A 169 19.48 3.65 -8.72
N GLY A 170 20.16 3.62 -7.58
CA GLY A 170 20.31 4.76 -6.67
C GLY A 170 19.05 5.09 -5.87
N ILE A 171 18.09 4.16 -5.77
CA ILE A 171 16.88 4.34 -4.96
C ILE A 171 17.14 3.79 -3.56
N ASN A 172 17.07 4.67 -2.57
CA ASN A 172 17.13 4.28 -1.16
C ASN A 172 15.79 3.68 -0.73
N VAL A 173 15.78 2.37 -0.47
CA VAL A 173 14.59 1.64 -0.01
C VAL A 173 14.82 1.14 1.40
N SER A 174 14.00 1.62 2.33
CA SER A 174 14.09 1.32 3.77
C SER A 174 12.80 0.76 4.37
N GLY A 175 11.73 0.64 3.59
CA GLY A 175 10.45 0.16 4.07
C GLY A 175 9.62 -0.49 2.97
N CYS A 176 8.61 -1.23 3.41
CA CYS A 176 7.73 -1.94 2.52
C CYS A 176 6.27 -1.84 2.94
N VAL A 177 5.41 -2.25 2.03
CA VAL A 177 4.02 -2.47 2.33
C VAL A 177 3.44 -3.67 1.61
N ALA A 178 2.72 -4.53 2.33
CA ALA A 178 2.06 -5.68 1.72
C ALA A 178 1.05 -5.20 0.65
N HIS A 179 0.91 -5.93 -0.45
CA HIS A 179 -0.24 -5.80 -1.33
C HIS A 179 -1.40 -6.64 -0.80
N GLY A 180 -2.62 -6.29 -1.22
CA GLY A 180 -3.79 -7.11 -0.96
C GLY A 180 -3.61 -8.53 -1.49
N SER A 181 -4.36 -9.47 -0.95
CA SER A 181 -4.23 -10.88 -1.28
C SER A 181 -4.92 -11.31 -2.59
N GLY A 182 -4.98 -10.41 -3.58
CA GLY A 182 -5.70 -10.63 -4.83
C GLY A 182 -5.20 -11.83 -5.62
N ARG A 183 -3.87 -11.97 -5.76
CA ARG A 183 -3.25 -13.07 -6.51
C ARG A 183 -3.41 -14.41 -5.81
N LEU A 184 -3.17 -14.45 -4.50
CA LEU A 184 -3.43 -15.65 -3.71
C LEU A 184 -4.92 -16.04 -3.78
N SER A 185 -5.84 -15.07 -3.67
CA SER A 185 -7.28 -15.34 -3.80
C SER A 185 -7.63 -15.96 -5.15
N GLN A 186 -7.02 -15.47 -6.25
CA GLN A 186 -7.20 -16.06 -7.58
C GLN A 186 -6.62 -17.47 -7.69
N TYR A 187 -5.43 -17.70 -7.11
CA TYR A 187 -4.83 -19.03 -7.04
C TYR A 187 -5.74 -20.01 -6.29
N LEU A 188 -6.20 -19.65 -5.10
CA LEU A 188 -7.11 -20.47 -4.29
C LEU A 188 -8.41 -20.79 -5.03
N ALA A 189 -9.00 -19.80 -5.71
CA ALA A 189 -10.21 -20.01 -6.50
C ALA A 189 -10.00 -21.02 -7.64
N LYS A 190 -8.85 -20.98 -8.34
CA LYS A 190 -8.47 -21.97 -9.37
C LYS A 190 -8.32 -23.38 -8.79
N GLN A 191 -7.97 -23.49 -7.51
CA GLN A 191 -7.88 -24.76 -6.78
C GLN A 191 -9.23 -25.20 -6.18
N GLY A 192 -10.34 -24.49 -6.42
CA GLY A 192 -11.64 -24.80 -5.85
C GLY A 192 -11.78 -24.42 -4.36
N ILE A 193 -10.85 -23.63 -3.82
CA ILE A 193 -10.85 -23.21 -2.42
C ILE A 193 -11.58 -21.87 -2.31
N SER A 194 -12.72 -21.88 -1.63
CA SER A 194 -13.60 -20.70 -1.49
C SER A 194 -13.33 -19.86 -0.23
N GLN A 195 -12.69 -20.46 0.78
CA GLN A 195 -12.35 -19.79 2.02
C GLN A 195 -10.90 -19.32 1.99
N TYR A 196 -10.71 -18.02 2.21
CA TYR A 196 -9.37 -17.44 2.33
C TYR A 196 -8.78 -17.76 3.72
N PRO A 197 -7.61 -18.41 3.81
CA PRO A 197 -6.95 -18.68 5.09
C PRO A 197 -6.59 -17.37 5.78
N ARG A 198 -7.05 -17.16 7.02
CA ARG A 198 -6.83 -15.90 7.75
C ARG A 198 -5.35 -15.67 8.09
N GLU A 199 -4.60 -16.75 8.12
CA GLU A 199 -3.17 -16.81 8.38
C GLU A 199 -2.35 -16.32 7.17
N CYS A 200 -2.92 -16.37 5.97
CA CYS A 200 -2.25 -15.99 4.73
C CYS A 200 -2.29 -14.49 4.43
N ILE A 201 -2.20 -13.61 5.41
CA ILE A 201 -2.13 -12.17 5.13
C ILE A 201 -0.68 -11.80 4.79
N ASN A 202 -0.46 -11.08 3.68
CA ASN A 202 0.90 -10.82 3.15
C ASN A 202 1.87 -10.23 4.18
N PHE A 203 1.42 -9.33 5.06
CA PHE A 203 2.30 -8.75 6.08
C PHE A 203 2.65 -9.70 7.24
N ASN A 204 1.99 -10.86 7.37
CA ASN A 204 2.28 -11.86 8.40
C ASN A 204 3.55 -12.65 8.12
N ILE A 205 4.14 -12.49 6.92
CA ILE A 205 5.41 -13.12 6.58
C ILE A 205 6.57 -12.54 7.38
N TRP A 206 6.42 -11.38 8.02
CA TRP A 206 7.50 -10.74 8.74
C TRP A 206 7.54 -11.17 10.20
N GLU A 207 8.73 -11.53 10.68
CA GLU A 207 9.00 -11.75 12.11
C GLU A 207 8.61 -10.53 12.95
N GLU A 208 8.84 -9.34 12.40
CA GLU A 208 8.45 -8.08 13.01
C GLU A 208 6.94 -7.93 13.21
N SER A 209 6.09 -8.66 12.48
CA SER A 209 4.63 -8.41 12.48
C SER A 209 3.90 -8.87 13.76
N ASN A 210 4.63 -9.44 14.73
CA ASN A 210 4.14 -10.15 15.91
C ASN A 210 3.26 -11.38 15.60
N GLU A 211 3.38 -11.91 14.37
CA GLU A 211 2.70 -13.11 13.92
C GLU A 211 3.65 -14.32 13.92
N LYS A 212 3.13 -15.51 13.61
CA LYS A 212 3.91 -16.74 13.48
C LYS A 212 3.69 -17.37 12.11
N PRO A 213 4.66 -18.13 11.57
CA PRO A 213 4.42 -18.92 10.38
C PRO A 213 3.25 -19.88 10.60
N ALA A 214 2.40 -19.98 9.60
CA ALA A 214 1.23 -20.85 9.62
C ALA A 214 1.41 -22.03 8.68
N THR A 215 0.85 -23.18 9.06
CA THR A 215 0.67 -24.31 8.15
C THR A 215 -0.74 -24.27 7.61
N VAL A 216 -0.85 -24.20 6.28
CA VAL A 216 -2.13 -24.07 5.57
C VAL A 216 -2.35 -25.34 4.77
N ASN A 217 -3.50 -25.97 4.97
CA ASN A 217 -3.92 -27.13 4.19
C ASN A 217 -4.68 -26.66 2.94
N LEU A 218 -4.10 -26.88 1.77
CA LEU A 218 -4.72 -26.59 0.48
C LEU A 218 -4.97 -27.91 -0.25
N ASN A 219 -6.23 -28.35 -0.29
CA ASN A 219 -6.65 -29.60 -0.94
C ASN A 219 -5.84 -30.84 -0.47
N GLY A 220 -5.63 -30.98 0.84
CA GLY A 220 -4.89 -32.11 1.42
C GLY A 220 -3.37 -31.97 1.38
N ARG A 221 -2.83 -30.86 0.84
CA ARG A 221 -1.41 -30.56 0.86
C ARG A 221 -1.13 -29.47 1.89
N GLU A 222 -0.30 -29.81 2.87
CA GLU A 222 0.18 -28.84 3.85
C GLU A 222 1.30 -27.98 3.25
N LYS A 223 1.15 -26.66 3.35
CA LYS A 223 2.18 -25.69 3.01
C LYS A 223 2.42 -24.78 4.20
N LYS A 224 3.68 -24.66 4.61
CA LYS A 224 4.11 -23.66 5.59
C LYS A 224 4.27 -22.30 4.90
N THR A 225 3.74 -21.23 5.49
CA THR A 225 3.95 -19.88 4.97
C THR A 225 5.41 -19.46 5.14
N PRO A 226 5.98 -18.69 4.18
CA PRO A 226 7.27 -18.05 4.36
C PRO A 226 7.28 -17.19 5.62
N PHE A 227 8.44 -17.09 6.25
CA PHE A 227 8.66 -16.26 7.42
C PHE A 227 10.06 -15.67 7.35
N LEU A 228 10.12 -14.35 7.21
CA LEU A 228 11.29 -13.57 6.86
C LEU A 228 11.49 -12.47 7.89
N LYS A 229 12.69 -11.89 7.95
CA LYS A 229 13.01 -10.77 8.81
C LYS A 229 13.26 -9.53 7.98
N LEU A 230 12.61 -8.40 8.29
CA LEU A 230 12.78 -7.16 7.52
C LEU A 230 14.25 -6.72 7.45
N ALA A 231 14.99 -6.88 8.55
CA ALA A 231 16.39 -6.46 8.67
C ALA A 231 17.32 -7.18 7.69
N ASP A 232 17.05 -8.45 7.36
CA ASP A 232 17.85 -9.24 6.40
C ASP A 232 17.79 -8.62 4.99
N PHE A 233 16.78 -7.81 4.73
CA PHE A 233 16.56 -7.11 3.47
C PHE A 233 16.84 -5.61 3.58
N GLY A 234 17.39 -5.11 4.69
CA GLY A 234 17.62 -3.68 4.91
C GLY A 234 16.34 -2.85 5.02
N MET A 235 15.22 -3.48 5.38
CA MET A 235 13.94 -2.81 5.62
C MET A 235 13.73 -2.61 7.13
N ARG A 236 13.07 -1.52 7.48
CA ARG A 236 12.88 -1.07 8.88
C ARG A 236 11.45 -1.23 9.38
N TYR A 237 10.48 -1.20 8.47
CA TYR A 237 9.08 -1.23 8.83
C TYR A 237 8.22 -1.82 7.71
N GLU A 238 7.04 -2.31 8.10
CA GLU A 238 5.94 -2.68 7.22
C GLU A 238 4.77 -1.71 7.45
N ALA A 239 4.45 -0.87 6.46
CA ALA A 239 3.59 0.30 6.65
C ALA A 239 2.16 -0.06 7.11
N TYR A 240 1.64 -1.25 6.76
CA TYR A 240 0.33 -1.68 7.28
C TYR A 240 0.32 -1.90 8.79
N LYS A 241 1.47 -2.15 9.40
CA LYS A 241 1.62 -2.48 10.82
C LYS A 241 2.18 -1.32 11.65
N VAL A 242 2.39 -0.16 11.04
CA VAL A 242 2.70 1.10 11.74
C VAL A 242 1.46 1.62 12.48
N ARG A 243 1.66 2.15 13.70
CA ARG A 243 0.57 2.75 14.50
C ARG A 243 -0.16 3.82 13.68
N ARG A 244 -1.49 3.78 13.72
CA ARG A 244 -2.37 4.83 13.20
C ARG A 244 -3.65 4.92 14.03
N ASN A 245 -4.12 6.15 14.25
CA ASN A 245 -5.41 6.44 14.89
C ASN A 245 -6.53 6.49 13.83
N TYR A 246 -6.21 7.05 12.66
CA TYR A 246 -7.14 7.22 11.56
C TYR A 246 -6.59 6.63 10.27
N TYR A 247 -7.49 6.19 9.39
CA TYR A 247 -7.15 5.63 8.10
C TYR A 247 -8.21 6.02 7.07
N HIS A 248 -7.78 6.72 6.03
CA HIS A 248 -8.60 7.02 4.86
C HIS A 248 -7.93 6.43 3.63
N SER A 249 -8.74 5.87 2.73
CA SER A 249 -8.21 5.35 1.47
C SER A 249 -9.15 5.61 0.32
N ASP A 250 -8.62 5.91 -0.85
CA ASP A 250 -9.38 5.78 -2.08
C ASP A 250 -9.30 4.35 -2.64
N ASN A 251 -10.15 4.04 -3.61
CA ASN A 251 -9.91 3.00 -4.61
C ASN A 251 -10.84 3.23 -5.81
N LYS A 252 -10.78 2.34 -6.82
CA LYS A 252 -11.66 2.39 -8.01
C LYS A 252 -13.17 2.44 -7.74
N TYR A 253 -13.63 2.12 -6.54
CA TYR A 253 -15.06 2.02 -6.19
C TYR A 253 -15.53 3.02 -5.12
N VAL A 254 -14.65 3.45 -4.21
CA VAL A 254 -15.02 4.27 -3.06
C VAL A 254 -14.01 5.39 -2.86
N PHE A 255 -14.51 6.61 -2.75
CA PHE A 255 -13.71 7.81 -2.58
C PHE A 255 -14.41 8.77 -1.58
N TRP A 256 -13.83 9.14 -0.44
CA TRP A 256 -12.86 8.43 0.40
C TRP A 256 -13.55 7.34 1.23
N GLN A 257 -12.85 6.25 1.52
CA GLN A 257 -13.26 5.31 2.57
C GLN A 257 -13.08 5.92 3.96
N HIS A 258 -13.97 5.56 4.87
CA HIS A 258 -13.93 5.93 6.30
C HIS A 258 -14.09 7.43 6.63
N GLY A 259 -14.28 8.33 5.66
CA GLY A 259 -14.51 9.77 5.91
C GLY A 259 -13.64 10.66 5.03
N ASP A 260 -13.81 11.99 5.14
CA ASP A 260 -12.92 12.95 4.48
C ASP A 260 -11.65 13.14 5.33
N PRO A 261 -10.44 12.91 4.80
CA PRO A 261 -9.20 13.13 5.53
C PRO A 261 -9.01 14.57 6.01
N ILE A 262 -9.49 15.58 5.26
CA ILE A 262 -9.35 16.99 5.67
C ILE A 262 -10.18 17.25 6.94
N ASP A 263 -11.43 16.78 6.97
CA ASP A 263 -12.30 16.89 8.15
C ASP A 263 -11.70 16.17 9.37
N THR A 264 -11.07 15.02 9.15
CA THR A 264 -10.39 14.29 10.22
C THR A 264 -9.24 15.11 10.82
N ILE A 265 -8.39 15.71 9.99
CA ILE A 265 -7.27 16.55 10.45
C ILE A 265 -7.78 17.78 11.21
N THR A 266 -8.76 18.49 10.64
CA THR A 266 -9.23 19.76 11.18
C THR A 266 -10.08 19.58 12.45
N ASN A 267 -10.98 18.58 12.46
CA ASN A 267 -12.05 18.52 13.46
C ASN A 267 -11.96 17.33 14.43
N LYS A 268 -11.13 16.32 14.17
CA LYS A 268 -11.12 15.07 14.97
C LYS A 268 -9.77 14.77 15.62
N MET A 269 -8.69 14.94 14.87
CA MET A 269 -7.35 14.60 15.35
C MET A 269 -6.93 15.48 16.52
N LYS A 270 -6.32 14.84 17.51
CA LYS A 270 -5.60 15.47 18.62
C LYS A 270 -4.08 15.40 18.36
N PRO A 271 -3.27 16.21 19.06
CA PRO A 271 -1.81 16.02 19.07
C PRO A 271 -1.43 14.56 19.39
N GLU A 272 -0.31 14.09 18.83
CA GLU A 272 0.22 12.72 18.91
C GLU A 272 -0.61 11.64 18.21
N GLU A 273 -1.75 12.01 17.60
CA GLU A 273 -2.51 11.11 16.75
C GLU A 273 -1.97 11.09 15.34
N ILE A 274 -2.04 9.90 14.73
CA ILE A 274 -1.56 9.63 13.38
C ILE A 274 -2.73 9.33 12.46
N LEU A 275 -2.76 10.04 11.32
CA LEU A 275 -3.61 9.70 10.19
C LEU A 275 -2.75 9.14 9.05
N CYS A 276 -3.17 7.98 8.52
CA CYS A 276 -2.67 7.48 7.25
C CYS A 276 -3.71 7.72 6.15
N ILE A 277 -3.30 8.38 5.08
CA ILE A 277 -4.10 8.58 3.86
C ILE A 277 -3.49 7.69 2.77
N LEU A 278 -4.18 6.63 2.37
CA LEU A 278 -3.79 5.79 1.23
C LEU A 278 -4.42 6.33 -0.06
N VAL A 279 -3.56 6.73 -0.99
CA VAL A 279 -3.91 7.16 -2.33
C VAL A 279 -3.43 6.14 -3.35
N HIS A 280 -4.28 5.75 -4.29
CA HIS A 280 -3.86 4.94 -5.42
C HIS A 280 -3.73 5.87 -6.65
N PRO A 281 -2.51 6.08 -7.20
CA PRO A 281 -2.28 7.04 -8.29
C PRO A 281 -3.22 6.86 -9.50
N TYR A 282 -3.59 5.62 -9.82
CA TYR A 282 -4.47 5.34 -10.97
C TYR A 282 -5.88 5.95 -10.81
N VAL A 283 -6.36 6.16 -9.58
CA VAL A 283 -7.68 6.76 -9.29
C VAL A 283 -7.70 8.22 -9.71
N TRP A 284 -6.56 8.92 -9.59
CA TRP A 284 -6.43 10.35 -9.82
C TRP A 284 -5.99 10.73 -11.23
N ARG A 285 -5.66 9.75 -12.08
CA ARG A 285 -5.11 9.96 -13.45
C ARG A 285 -5.91 10.96 -14.30
N LYS A 286 -7.24 11.00 -14.13
CA LYS A 286 -8.13 11.89 -14.90
C LYS A 286 -8.43 13.23 -14.22
N ASN A 287 -8.08 13.38 -12.94
CA ASN A 287 -8.43 14.53 -12.09
C ASN A 287 -7.16 15.11 -11.44
N MET A 288 -6.12 15.37 -12.24
CA MET A 288 -4.84 15.88 -11.72
C MET A 288 -4.80 17.40 -11.52
N LYS A 289 -5.42 18.15 -12.45
CA LYS A 289 -5.22 19.61 -12.61
C LYS A 289 -6.00 20.45 -11.63
#